data_AF-A0A925CU10-F1
#
_entry.id   AF-A0A925CU10-F1
#
_cell.length_a   1.000
_cell.length_b   1.000
_cell.length_c   1.000
_cell.angle_alpha   90.00
_cell.angle_beta   90.00
_cell.angle_gamma   90.00
#
_symmetry.space_group_name_H-M   'P 1'
#
loop_
_entity.id
_entity.type
_entity.pdbx_description
1 polymer ?
#
loop_
_entity_poly.entity_id
_entity_poly.type
_entity_poly.pdbx_seq_one_letter_code
_entity_poly.pdbx_strand_id
1 'polypeptide(L)'
;GFEKMLLKDETLRCYFINKPDSPYFESSLFQSILHYIQTQTNKARLRQVGKLFMLVFADVKNMQQLLTTLQRMHRVVIASPVTT
;
A
#
# COMPACT_ATOMS: atom_id res chain seq x y z
N GLY A 1 0.67 -6.66 6.64
CA GLY A 1 1.32 -6.12 5.44
C GLY A 1 0.53 -6.51 4.22
N PHE A 2 1.17 -6.72 3.07
CA PHE A 2 0.51 -7.29 1.90
C PHE A 2 0.59 -8.82 1.93
N GLU A 3 -0.55 -9.49 1.74
CA GLU A 3 -0.59 -10.96 1.56
C GLU A 3 -0.37 -11.37 0.11
N LYS A 4 -0.81 -10.52 -0.82
CA LYS A 4 -0.72 -10.79 -2.25
C LYS A 4 -0.44 -9.52 -3.02
N MET A 5 0.35 -9.63 -4.08
CA MET A 5 0.55 -8.56 -5.05
C MET A 5 0.25 -9.09 -6.45
N LEU A 6 -0.38 -8.25 -7.28
CA LEU A 6 -0.70 -8.56 -8.67
C LEU A 6 -0.34 -7.36 -9.53
N LEU A 7 0.62 -7.55 -10.44
CA LEU A 7 0.92 -6.59 -11.49
C LEU A 7 0.23 -7.02 -12.78
N LYS A 8 -0.73 -6.24 -13.25
CA LYS A 8 -1.47 -6.51 -14.49
C LYS A 8 -1.97 -5.20 -15.11
N ASP A 9 -1.88 -5.08 -16.43
CA ASP A 9 -2.33 -3.91 -17.19
C ASP A 9 -1.72 -2.61 -16.64
N GLU A 10 -0.39 -2.63 -16.47
CA GLU A 10 0.42 -1.54 -15.87
C GLU A 10 -0.07 -1.08 -14.48
N THR A 11 -0.85 -1.92 -13.79
CA THR A 11 -1.47 -1.62 -12.52
C THR A 11 -1.04 -2.64 -11.48
N LEU A 12 -0.36 -2.17 -10.44
CA LEU A 12 0.03 -2.98 -9.28
C LEU A 12 -1.08 -2.91 -8.23
N ARG A 13 -1.62 -4.07 -7.88
CA ARG A 13 -2.61 -4.25 -6.80
C ARG A 13 -1.95 -4.99 -5.65
N CYS A 14 -1.87 -4.36 -4.49
CA CYS A 14 -1.34 -4.94 -3.26
C CYS A 14 -2.51 -5.21 -2.31
N TYR A 15 -2.83 -6.48 -2.10
CA TYR A 15 -3.91 -6.91 -1.23
C TYR A 15 -3.41 -6.99 0.20
N PHE A 16 -4.13 -6.34 1.11
CA PHE A 16 -3.90 -6.51 2.54
C PHE A 16 -4.46 -7.85 3.03
N ILE A 17 -4.20 -8.14 4.29
CA ILE A 17 -4.74 -9.32 4.96
C ILE A 17 -6.27 -9.38 4.83
N ASN A 18 -6.80 -10.56 4.48
CA ASN A 18 -8.26 -10.76 4.39
C ASN A 18 -8.89 -11.02 5.77
N LYS A 19 -8.74 -10.05 6.68
CA LYS A 19 -9.30 -10.08 8.03
C LYS A 19 -9.67 -8.66 8.48
N PRO A 20 -10.86 -8.16 8.13
CA PRO A 20 -11.23 -6.75 8.34
C PRO A 20 -11.28 -6.32 9.82
N ASP A 21 -11.47 -7.28 10.72
CA ASP A 21 -11.44 -7.14 12.19
C ASP A 21 -10.01 -7.25 12.78
N SER A 22 -8.99 -7.35 11.92
CA SER A 22 -7.62 -7.47 12.38
C SER A 22 -7.10 -6.16 12.99
N PRO A 23 -6.38 -6.21 14.13
CA PRO A 23 -5.73 -5.04 14.72
C PRO A 23 -4.69 -4.39 13.79
N TYR A 24 -4.31 -5.07 12.71
CA TYR A 24 -3.47 -4.49 11.66
C TYR A 24 -4.06 -3.20 11.08
N PHE A 25 -5.38 -3.12 10.88
CA PHE A 25 -6.02 -1.95 10.28
C PHE A 25 -6.10 -0.75 11.23
N GLU A 26 -5.93 -0.99 12.53
CA GLU A 26 -5.80 0.06 13.55
C GLU A 26 -4.34 0.38 13.90
N SER A 27 -3.38 -0.34 13.30
CA SER A 27 -1.97 -0.18 13.63
C SER A 27 -1.38 1.13 13.09
N SER A 28 -0.40 1.68 13.80
CA SER A 28 0.40 2.83 13.35
C SER A 28 1.04 2.61 11.99
N LEU A 29 1.44 1.37 11.69
CA LEU A 29 1.98 0.99 10.38
C LEU A 29 0.97 1.22 9.26
N PHE A 30 -0.28 0.77 9.45
CA PHE A 30 -1.32 0.97 8.44
C PHE A 30 -1.66 2.45 8.29
N GLN A 31 -1.74 3.21 9.38
CA GLN A 31 -1.94 4.66 9.32
C GLN A 31 -0.80 5.38 8.58
N SER A 32 0.47 5.02 8.83
CA SER A 32 1.62 5.57 8.08
C SER A 32 1.53 5.24 6.59
N ILE A 33 1.06 4.06 6.21
CA ILE A 33 0.80 3.69 4.81
C ILE A 33 -0.29 4.59 4.21
N LEU A 34 -1.40 4.81 4.92
CA LEU A 34 -2.47 5.71 4.48
C LEU A 34 -1.98 7.15 4.32
N HIS A 35 -1.18 7.62 5.27
CA HIS A 35 -0.58 8.94 5.19
C HIS A 35 0.33 9.07 3.97
N TYR A 36 1.21 8.09 3.74
CA TYR A 36 2.10 8.07 2.57
C TYR A 36 1.33 8.14 1.25
N ILE A 37 0.25 7.36 1.08
CA ILE A 37 -0.53 7.40 -0.17
C ILE A 37 -1.31 8.71 -0.35
N GLN A 38 -1.69 9.38 0.75
CA GLN A 38 -2.43 10.64 0.68
C GLN A 38 -1.52 11.85 0.42
N THR A 39 -0.29 11.85 0.95
CA THR A 39 0.58 13.03 0.91
C THR A 39 1.77 12.92 -0.04
N GLN A 40 2.25 11.70 -0.32
CA GLN A 40 3.52 11.49 -1.03
C GLN A 40 3.37 10.87 -2.43
N THR A 41 2.17 10.39 -2.81
CA THR A 41 1.99 9.77 -4.13
C THR A 41 0.58 9.93 -4.70
N ASN A 42 0.48 10.62 -5.84
CA ASN A 42 -0.76 10.70 -6.61
C ASN A 42 -1.00 9.45 -7.47
N LYS A 43 -0.04 8.52 -7.50
CA LYS A 43 -0.11 7.30 -8.32
C LYS A 43 -0.71 6.12 -7.57
N ALA A 44 -0.99 6.25 -6.28
CA ALA A 44 -1.52 5.18 -5.45
C ALA A 44 -2.87 5.58 -4.84
N ARG A 45 -3.76 4.60 -4.67
CA ARG A 45 -5.02 4.79 -3.94
C ARG A 45 -5.38 3.55 -3.14
N LEU A 46 -5.99 3.77 -1.97
CA LEU A 46 -6.67 2.70 -1.24
C LEU A 46 -7.99 2.40 -1.95
N ARG A 47 -8.26 1.12 -2.21
CA ARG A 47 -9.56 0.62 -2.64
C ARG A 47 -10.08 -0.42 -1.67
N GLN A 48 -11.39 -0.41 -1.50
CA GLN A 48 -12.13 -1.44 -0.78
C GLN A 48 -13.11 -2.12 -1.74
N VAL A 49 -13.11 -3.45 -1.76
CA VAL A 49 -14.07 -4.26 -2.51
C VAL A 49 -14.71 -5.24 -1.52
N GLY A 50 -15.95 -4.95 -1.11
CA GLY A 50 -16.57 -5.65 0.01
C GLY A 50 -15.77 -5.46 1.30
N LYS A 51 -15.23 -6.55 1.85
CA LYS A 51 -14.39 -6.56 3.06
C LYS A 51 -12.88 -6.52 2.78
N LEU A 52 -12.48 -6.56 1.51
CA LEU A 52 -11.08 -6.62 1.11
C LEU A 52 -10.52 -5.23 0.86
N PHE A 53 -9.45 -4.89 1.58
CA PHE A 53 -8.66 -3.70 1.31
C PHE A 53 -7.50 -4.01 0.36
N MET A 54 -7.21 -3.08 -0.54
CA MET A 54 -6.03 -3.13 -1.40
C MET A 54 -5.48 -1.73 -1.69
N LEU A 55 -4.17 -1.63 -1.89
CA LEU A 55 -3.58 -0.49 -2.57
C LEU A 55 -3.49 -0.75 -4.06
N VAL A 56 -3.81 0.26 -4.84
CA VAL A 56 -3.71 0.23 -6.31
C VAL A 56 -2.76 1.32 -6.74
N PHE A 57 -1.62 0.93 -7.30
CA PHE A 57 -0.66 1.82 -7.95
C PHE A 57 -0.87 1.76 -9.47
N ALA A 58 -1.05 2.90 -10.10
CA ALA A 58 -1.12 3.05 -11.55
C ALA A 58 0.27 3.29 -12.16
N ASP A 59 0.40 3.04 -13.47
CA ASP A 59 1.62 3.34 -14.25
C ASP A 59 2.87 2.60 -13.72
N VAL A 60 2.69 1.32 -13.36
CA VAL A 60 3.76 0.41 -12.99
C VAL A 60 3.93 -0.59 -14.13
N LYS A 61 4.90 -0.36 -15.03
CA LYS A 61 5.01 -1.10 -16.29
C LYS A 61 5.80 -2.40 -16.20
N ASN A 62 6.69 -2.49 -15.22
CA ASN A 62 7.62 -3.60 -15.10
C ASN A 62 8.02 -3.86 -13.64
N MET A 63 8.69 -4.99 -13.42
CA MET A 63 9.14 -5.42 -12.10
C MET A 63 10.12 -4.45 -11.44
N GLN A 64 10.94 -3.74 -12.23
CA GLN A 64 11.88 -2.75 -11.69
C GLN A 64 11.13 -1.54 -11.09
N GLN A 65 10.12 -1.03 -11.78
CA GLN A 65 9.27 0.05 -11.28
C GLN A 65 8.46 -0.40 -10.07
N LEU A 66 7.95 -1.64 -10.06
CA LEU A 66 7.28 -2.22 -8.90
C LEU A 66 8.22 -2.21 -7.69
N LEU A 67 9.43 -2.75 -7.83
CA LEU A 67 10.41 -2.81 -6.74
C LEU A 67 10.75 -1.42 -6.22
N THR A 68 11.02 -0.47 -7.11
CA THR A 68 11.37 0.91 -6.76
C THR A 68 10.22 1.60 -6.02
N THR A 69 8.98 1.36 -6.46
CA THR A 69 7.76 1.89 -5.81
C THR A 69 7.61 1.36 -4.39
N LEU A 70 7.77 0.04 -4.20
CA LEU A 70 7.68 -0.58 -2.89
C LEU A 70 8.82 -0.15 -1.95
N GLN A 71 10.04 -0.03 -2.46
CA GLN A 71 11.19 0.45 -1.68
C GLN A 71 10.99 1.89 -1.23
N ARG A 72 10.45 2.76 -2.08
CA ARG A 72 10.15 4.15 -1.71
C ARG A 72 9.11 4.23 -0.60
N MET A 73 8.02 3.47 -0.73
CA MET A 73 7.00 3.38 0.31
C MET A 73 7.60 2.84 1.62
N HIS A 74 8.35 1.74 1.55
CA HIS A 74 8.98 1.13 2.72
C HIS A 74 9.91 2.11 3.45
N ARG A 75 10.75 2.85 2.72
CA ARG A 75 11.64 3.86 3.32
C ARG A 75 10.87 4.91 4.10
N VAL A 76 9.80 5.47 3.53
CA VAL A 76 9.02 6.52 4.20
C VAL A 76 8.23 5.97 5.39
N VAL A 77 7.52 4.86 5.19
CA VAL A 77 6.63 4.28 6.20
C VAL A 77 7.41 3.74 7.42
N ILE A 78 8.61 3.19 7.21
CA ILE A 78 9.42 2.64 8.29
C ILE A 78 10.31 3.69 8.95
N ALA A 79 10.83 4.68 8.20
CA ALA A 79 11.64 5.75 8.77
C ALA A 79 10.80 6.81 9.52
N SER A 80 9.50 6.89 9.24
CA SER A 80 8.57 7.79 9.91
C SER A 80 7.48 6.99 10.62
N PRO A 81 7.74 6.46 11.84
CA PRO A 81 6.64 6.11 12.71
C PRO A 81 5.85 7.39 12.93
N VAL A 82 4.55 7.39 12.60
CA VAL A 82 3.69 8.52 12.92
C VAL A 82 3.69 8.62 14.45
N THR A 83 4.47 9.55 15.00
CA THR A 83 4.47 9.85 16.42
C THR A 83 3.13 10.53 16.69
N THR A 84 2.19 9.78 17.28
CA THR A 84 0.97 10.34 17.85
C THR A 84 1.32 11.11 19.11
#